data_AF-A0A7W6AA97-F1
#
_entry.id   AF-A0A7W6AA97-F1
#
_cell.length_a   1.000
_cell.length_b   1.000
_cell.length_c   1.000
_cell.angle_alpha   90.00
_cell.angle_beta   90.00
_cell.angle_gamma   90.00
#
_symmetry.space_group_name_H-M   'P 1'
#
loop_
_entity.id
_entity.type
_entity.pdbx_description
1 polymer ?
#
loop_
_entity_poly.entity_id
_entity_poly.type
_entity_poly.pdbx_seq_one_letter_code
_entity_poly.pdbx_strand_id
1 'polypeptide(L)'
;MLYLIAALALAIQAAPAPSTAKPPSLEDRMTPQIEAAAQSVREHRPQAALDRLALVIAVYEADHATETRRIYCGTSLQEAILYAGMGARDRVGAVVLLPGYCTALYLKGYALVDLGRIAEAKAIYERLLTLAPMDAQYRTEYG
;
A
#
# COMPACT_ATOMS: atom_id res chain seq x y z
N MET A 1 47.72 -7.22 -57.78
CA MET A 1 46.56 -7.80 -57.06
C MET A 1 46.50 -7.13 -55.69
N LEU A 2 45.53 -6.24 -55.50
CA LEU A 2 45.36 -5.40 -54.31
C LEU A 2 44.36 -6.11 -53.38
N TYR A 3 44.78 -6.57 -52.20
CA TYR A 3 43.89 -7.19 -51.21
C TYR A 3 43.29 -6.11 -50.30
N LEU A 4 41.97 -5.93 -50.39
CA LEU A 4 41.17 -5.11 -49.47
C LEU A 4 40.96 -5.90 -48.17
N ILE A 5 41.45 -5.41 -47.03
CA ILE A 5 41.12 -5.97 -45.71
C ILE A 5 40.03 -5.08 -45.10
N ALA A 6 38.79 -5.57 -45.10
CA ALA A 6 37.68 -4.95 -44.39
C ALA A 6 37.75 -5.37 -42.91
N ALA A 7 38.13 -4.44 -42.03
CA ALA A 7 38.09 -4.64 -40.59
C ALA A 7 36.65 -4.45 -40.08
N LEU A 8 35.98 -5.54 -39.70
CA LEU A 8 34.69 -5.53 -39.04
C LEU A 8 34.91 -5.25 -37.55
N ALA A 9 34.65 -4.02 -37.12
CA ALA A 9 34.71 -3.65 -35.70
C ALA A 9 33.47 -4.21 -34.97
N LEU A 10 33.64 -5.29 -34.22
CA LEU A 10 32.64 -5.78 -33.27
C LEU A 10 32.57 -4.81 -32.09
N ALA A 11 31.50 -4.02 -32.00
CA ALA A 11 31.22 -3.23 -30.81
C ALA A 11 30.77 -4.18 -29.68
N ILE A 12 31.65 -4.36 -28.68
CA ILE A 12 31.28 -5.03 -27.42
C ILE A 12 30.34 -4.08 -26.68
N GLN A 13 29.05 -4.42 -26.64
CA GLN A 13 28.08 -3.72 -25.81
C GLN A 13 28.39 -4.04 -24.34
N ALA A 14 28.94 -3.06 -23.62
CA ALA A 14 29.14 -3.17 -22.19
C ALA A 14 27.77 -3.30 -21.50
N ALA A 15 27.58 -4.38 -20.75
CA ALA A 15 26.39 -4.55 -19.92
C ALA A 15 26.29 -3.37 -18.93
N PRO A 16 25.08 -2.80 -18.70
CA PRO A 16 24.91 -1.72 -17.73
C PRO A 16 25.33 -2.21 -16.35
N ALA A 17 26.12 -1.41 -15.65
CA ALA A 17 26.54 -1.71 -14.29
C ALA A 17 25.31 -1.92 -13.39
N PRO A 18 25.34 -2.87 -12.43
CA PRO A 18 24.24 -3.09 -11.51
C PRO A 18 23.93 -1.79 -10.75
N SER A 19 22.65 -1.38 -10.80
CA SER A 19 22.16 -0.17 -10.13
C SER A 19 22.45 -0.24 -8.63
N THR A 20 23.05 0.81 -8.09
CA THR A 20 23.29 0.99 -6.64
C THR A 20 22.05 1.44 -5.88
N ALA A 21 20.90 1.56 -6.56
CA ALA A 21 19.66 1.99 -5.93
C ALA A 21 19.13 0.93 -4.96
N LYS A 22 18.76 1.36 -3.75
CA LYS A 22 18.00 0.53 -2.79
C LYS A 22 16.75 -0.01 -3.49
N PRO A 23 16.41 -1.29 -3.34
CA PRO A 23 15.16 -1.81 -3.88
C PRO A 23 13.97 -0.98 -3.36
N PRO A 24 12.94 -0.77 -4.21
CA PRO A 24 11.78 0.03 -3.83
C PRO A 24 11.12 -0.52 -2.58
N SER A 25 10.67 0.37 -1.70
CA SER A 25 9.95 -0.01 -0.49
C SER A 25 8.62 -0.70 -0.83
N LEU A 26 8.00 -1.35 0.16
CA LEU A 26 6.67 -1.91 -0.02
C LEU A 26 5.67 -0.82 -0.47
N GLU A 27 5.75 0.37 0.12
CA GLU A 27 4.92 1.51 -0.25
C GLU A 27 5.13 1.93 -1.72
N ASP A 28 6.39 2.04 -2.17
CA ASP A 28 6.71 2.39 -3.55
C ASP A 28 6.15 1.36 -4.55
N ARG A 29 6.14 0.08 -4.14
CA ARG A 29 5.62 -1.02 -4.98
C ARG A 29 4.09 -1.04 -5.03
N MET A 30 3.43 -0.75 -3.91
CA MET A 30 1.97 -0.89 -3.79
C MET A 30 1.19 0.37 -4.17
N THR A 31 1.77 1.56 -4.03
CA THR A 31 1.11 2.84 -4.37
C THR A 31 0.47 2.84 -5.76
N PRO A 32 1.15 2.42 -6.85
CA PRO A 32 0.52 2.39 -8.18
C PRO A 32 -0.69 1.44 -8.28
N GLN A 33 -0.71 0.36 -7.50
CA GLN A 33 -1.83 -0.58 -7.47
C GLN A 33 -3.03 0.02 -6.74
N ILE A 34 -2.78 0.75 -5.65
CA ILE A 34 -3.79 1.48 -4.88
C ILE A 34 -4.40 2.59 -5.73
N GLU A 35 -3.58 3.35 -6.46
CA GLU A 35 -4.04 4.41 -7.36
C GLU A 35 -4.92 3.86 -8.49
N ALA A 36 -4.56 2.71 -9.06
CA ALA A 36 -5.36 2.03 -10.08
C ALA A 36 -6.69 1.49 -9.52
N ALA A 37 -6.70 1.00 -8.28
CA ALA A 37 -7.93 0.62 -7.60
C ALA A 37 -8.83 1.85 -7.35
N ALA A 38 -8.26 2.96 -6.89
CA ALA A 38 -8.97 4.23 -6.71
C ALA A 38 -9.56 4.74 -8.04
N GLN A 39 -8.83 4.59 -9.15
CA GLN A 39 -9.36 4.90 -10.48
C GLN A 39 -10.54 4.00 -10.85
N SER A 40 -10.45 2.71 -10.57
CA SER A 40 -11.56 1.76 -10.82
C SER A 40 -12.82 2.13 -10.03
N VAL A 41 -12.67 2.59 -8.79
CA VAL A 41 -13.78 3.13 -7.98
C VAL A 41 -14.40 4.36 -8.63
N ARG A 42 -13.58 5.36 -9.01
CA ARG A 42 -14.06 6.58 -9.71
C ARG A 42 -14.79 6.28 -11.02
N GLU A 43 -14.41 5.20 -11.69
CA GLU A 43 -15.01 4.74 -12.95
C GLU A 43 -16.25 3.85 -12.74
N HIS A 44 -16.78 3.77 -11.51
CA HIS A 44 -17.91 2.91 -11.14
C HIS A 44 -17.68 1.42 -11.48
N ARG A 45 -16.43 0.95 -11.33
CA ARG A 45 -16.05 -0.47 -11.45
C ARG A 45 -15.58 -1.02 -10.10
N PRO A 46 -16.44 -1.02 -9.06
CA PRO A 46 -16.03 -1.39 -7.70
C PRO A 46 -15.54 -2.84 -7.60
N GLN A 47 -16.05 -3.78 -8.41
CA GLN A 47 -15.55 -5.16 -8.39
C GLN A 47 -14.09 -5.25 -8.87
N ALA A 48 -13.73 -4.52 -9.93
CA ALA A 48 -12.33 -4.47 -10.40
C ALA A 48 -11.39 -3.83 -9.36
N ALA A 49 -11.89 -2.85 -8.59
CA ALA A 49 -11.17 -2.31 -7.45
C ALA A 49 -10.94 -3.38 -6.38
N LEU A 50 -11.99 -4.13 -6.00
CA LEU A 50 -11.90 -5.20 -5.00
C LEU A 50 -10.89 -6.29 -5.39
N ASP A 51 -10.91 -6.72 -6.66
CA ASP A 51 -10.00 -7.77 -7.14
C ASP A 51 -8.54 -7.34 -7.00
N ARG A 52 -8.23 -6.07 -7.33
CA ARG A 52 -6.88 -5.51 -7.17
C ARG A 52 -6.52 -5.30 -5.70
N LEU A 53 -7.44 -4.78 -4.89
CA LEU A 53 -7.22 -4.50 -3.47
C LEU A 53 -7.00 -5.77 -2.65
N ALA A 54 -7.63 -6.89 -3.03
CA ALA A 54 -7.39 -8.18 -2.39
C ALA A 54 -5.91 -8.57 -2.41
N LEU A 55 -5.24 -8.39 -3.55
CA LEU A 55 -3.81 -8.64 -3.68
C LEU A 55 -2.99 -7.66 -2.83
N VAL A 56 -3.27 -6.35 -2.92
CA VAL A 56 -2.52 -5.33 -2.19
C VAL A 56 -2.59 -5.58 -0.68
N ILE A 57 -3.79 -5.82 -0.15
CA ILE A 57 -4.00 -6.09 1.27
C ILE A 57 -3.26 -7.36 1.70
N ALA A 58 -3.32 -8.42 0.91
CA ALA A 58 -2.60 -9.66 1.22
C ALA A 58 -1.07 -9.46 1.28
N VAL A 59 -0.51 -8.61 0.41
CA VAL A 59 0.92 -8.30 0.44
C VAL A 59 1.30 -7.54 1.71
N TYR A 60 0.54 -6.52 2.11
CA TYR A 60 0.78 -5.82 3.38
C TYR A 60 0.64 -6.77 4.57
N GLU A 61 -0.41 -7.60 4.61
CA GLU A 61 -0.62 -8.57 5.69
C GLU A 61 0.53 -9.58 5.79
N ALA A 62 1.05 -10.06 4.66
CA ALA A 62 2.19 -10.96 4.64
C ALA A 62 3.48 -10.29 5.14
N ASP A 63 3.73 -9.05 4.73
CA ASP A 63 4.92 -8.28 5.16
C ASP A 63 4.93 -8.01 6.68
N HIS A 64 3.74 -7.97 7.28
CA HIS A 64 3.56 -7.67 8.71
C HIS A 64 3.13 -8.90 9.53
N ALA A 65 3.16 -10.10 8.95
CA ALA A 65 2.62 -11.32 9.60
C ALA A 65 3.35 -11.69 10.90
N THR A 66 4.63 -11.33 11.03
CA THR A 66 5.43 -11.57 12.23
C THR A 66 5.54 -10.34 13.13
N GLU A 67 4.85 -9.25 12.82
CA GLU A 67 4.86 -8.05 13.66
C GLU A 67 4.05 -8.31 14.93
N THR A 68 4.74 -8.31 16.07
CA THR A 68 4.13 -8.55 17.38
C THR A 68 3.66 -7.25 18.05
N ARG A 69 4.13 -6.09 17.56
CA ARG A 69 3.72 -4.78 18.07
C ARG A 69 2.34 -4.42 17.53
N ARG A 70 1.67 -3.51 18.23
CA ARG A 70 0.42 -2.93 17.73
C ARG A 70 0.72 -2.11 16.47
N ILE A 71 0.02 -2.43 15.40
CA ILE A 71 0.11 -1.70 14.13
C ILE A 71 -0.87 -0.53 14.17
N TYR A 72 -0.39 0.64 13.79
CA TYR A 72 -1.20 1.80 13.45
C TYR A 72 -0.86 2.25 12.02
N CYS A 73 -1.75 3.03 11.41
CA CYS A 73 -1.48 3.74 10.16
C CYS A 73 -1.53 5.25 10.43
N GLY A 74 -0.53 5.99 9.97
CA GLY A 74 -0.53 7.45 10.04
C GLY A 74 -0.24 8.05 8.67
N THR A 75 -1.01 9.08 8.30
CA THR A 75 -0.80 9.86 7.08
C THR A 75 0.09 11.09 7.27
N SER A 76 0.38 11.40 8.53
CA SER A 76 1.22 12.53 8.91
C SER A 76 2.17 12.17 10.04
N LEU A 77 3.22 12.97 10.20
CA LEU A 77 4.12 12.87 11.35
C LEU A 77 3.36 13.08 12.66
N GLN A 78 2.37 13.97 12.69
CA GLN A 78 1.56 14.24 13.88
C GLN A 78 0.78 13.00 14.33
N GLU A 79 0.13 12.31 13.39
CA GLU A 79 -0.55 11.04 13.67
C GLU A 79 0.43 9.95 14.10
N ALA A 80 1.60 9.86 13.46
CA ALA A 80 2.60 8.89 13.85
C ALA A 80 3.09 9.11 15.30
N ILE A 81 3.34 10.36 15.69
CA ILE A 81 3.71 10.70 17.07
C ILE A 81 2.57 10.38 18.03
N LEU A 82 1.32 10.73 17.67
CA LEU A 82 0.15 10.46 18.48
C LEU A 82 -0.02 8.96 18.74
N TYR A 83 0.03 8.14 17.70
CA TYR A 83 -0.15 6.69 17.79
C TYR A 83 1.02 6.00 18.50
N ALA A 84 2.25 6.45 18.28
CA ALA A 84 3.40 6.00 19.08
C ALA A 84 3.21 6.32 20.58
N GLY A 85 2.73 7.52 20.90
CA GLY A 85 2.38 7.92 22.26
C GLY A 85 1.27 7.07 22.87
N MET A 86 0.25 6.70 22.09
CA MET A 86 -0.80 5.77 22.54
C MET A 86 -0.22 4.39 22.89
N GLY A 87 0.67 3.84 22.05
CA GLY A 87 1.38 2.59 22.36
C GLY A 87 2.17 2.69 23.67
N ALA A 88 2.94 3.77 23.85
CA ALA A 88 3.72 4.01 25.06
C ALA A 88 2.83 4.12 26.32
N ARG A 89 1.72 4.88 26.24
CA ARG A 89 0.73 5.01 27.32
C ARG A 89 0.13 3.67 27.73
N ASP A 90 -0.21 2.86 26.73
CA ASP A 90 -0.80 1.53 26.92
C ASP A 90 0.25 0.46 27.30
N ARG A 91 1.54 0.84 27.38
CA ARG A 91 2.70 -0.04 27.63
C ARG A 91 2.83 -1.19 26.64
N VAL A 92 2.52 -0.93 25.37
CA VAL A 92 2.70 -1.87 24.27
C VAL A 92 3.68 -1.32 23.25
N GLY A 93 4.44 -2.19 22.60
CA GLY A 93 5.18 -1.80 21.41
C GLY A 93 4.19 -1.38 20.32
N ALA A 94 4.52 -0.32 19.59
CA ALA A 94 3.74 0.16 18.46
C ALA A 94 4.64 0.36 17.23
N VAL A 95 4.06 0.15 16.06
CA VAL A 95 4.63 0.54 14.77
C VAL A 95 3.59 1.35 14.02
N VAL A 96 4.02 2.47 13.43
CA VAL A 96 3.16 3.28 12.57
C VAL A 96 3.60 3.05 11.13
N LEU A 97 2.70 2.49 10.34
CA LEU A 97 2.91 2.23 8.93
C LEU A 97 2.61 3.46 8.09
N LEU A 98 3.21 3.49 6.91
CA LEU A 98 2.84 4.41 5.85
C LEU A 98 1.39 4.16 5.38
N PRO A 99 0.77 5.14 4.71
CA PRO A 99 -0.68 5.17 4.51
C PRO A 99 -1.22 4.05 3.62
N GLY A 100 -0.42 3.51 2.70
CA GLY A 100 -0.89 2.62 1.64
C GLY A 100 -1.74 1.47 2.13
N TYR A 101 -1.40 0.86 3.27
CA TYR A 101 -2.19 -0.23 3.83
C TYR A 101 -3.61 0.20 4.22
N CYS A 102 -3.74 1.29 4.99
CA CYS A 102 -5.04 1.81 5.41
C CYS A 102 -5.80 2.46 4.24
N THR A 103 -5.12 3.07 3.27
CA THR A 103 -5.74 3.53 2.02
C THR A 103 -6.36 2.38 1.23
N ALA A 104 -5.67 1.23 1.15
CA ALA A 104 -6.20 0.06 0.46
C ALA A 104 -7.45 -0.52 1.18
N LEU A 105 -7.41 -0.59 2.51
CA LEU A 105 -8.58 -0.97 3.32
C LEU A 105 -9.74 0.01 3.13
N TYR A 106 -9.48 1.32 3.16
CA TYR A 106 -10.52 2.34 2.95
C TYR A 106 -11.19 2.21 1.59
N LEU A 107 -10.41 2.07 0.51
CA LEU A 107 -10.95 1.86 -0.83
C LEU A 107 -11.74 0.55 -0.94
N LYS A 108 -11.36 -0.50 -0.20
CA LYS A 108 -12.12 -1.75 -0.14
C LYS A 108 -13.47 -1.52 0.54
N GLY A 109 -13.49 -0.81 1.67
CA GLY A 109 -14.73 -0.42 2.35
C GLY A 109 -15.66 0.37 1.42
N TYR A 110 -15.12 1.39 0.75
CA TYR A 110 -15.86 2.21 -0.20
C TYR A 110 -16.43 1.37 -1.35
N ALA A 111 -15.63 0.53 -1.99
CA ALA A 111 -16.08 -0.33 -3.08
C ALA A 111 -17.13 -1.37 -2.63
N LEU A 112 -17.09 -1.82 -1.37
CA LEU A 112 -18.13 -2.68 -0.79
C LEU A 112 -19.45 -1.92 -0.58
N VAL A 113 -19.39 -0.66 -0.15
CA VAL A 113 -20.58 0.22 -0.05
C VAL A 113 -21.22 0.41 -1.42
N ASP A 114 -20.43 0.73 -2.45
CA ASP A 114 -20.92 0.88 -3.84
C ASP A 114 -21.62 -0.38 -4.37
N LEU A 115 -21.20 -1.56 -3.90
CA LEU A 115 -21.82 -2.85 -4.25
C LEU A 115 -22.99 -3.24 -3.34
N GLY A 116 -23.37 -2.41 -2.37
CA GLY A 116 -24.41 -2.73 -1.39
C GLY A 116 -24.01 -3.79 -0.35
N ARG A 117 -22.72 -4.16 -0.27
CA ARG A 117 -22.18 -5.16 0.66
C ARG A 117 -21.85 -4.53 2.02
N ILE A 118 -22.86 -3.91 2.63
CA ILE A 118 -22.71 -3.01 3.80
C ILE A 118 -22.11 -3.72 5.01
N ALA A 119 -22.52 -4.96 5.31
CA ALA A 119 -22.00 -5.70 6.45
C ALA A 119 -20.48 -5.94 6.36
N GLU A 120 -19.99 -6.21 5.14
CA GLU A 120 -18.56 -6.40 4.91
C GLU A 120 -17.81 -5.07 4.96
N ALA A 121 -18.38 -4.00 4.40
CA ALA A 121 -17.80 -2.66 4.50
C ALA A 121 -17.63 -2.23 5.96
N LYS A 122 -18.65 -2.48 6.79
CA LYS A 122 -18.63 -2.17 8.22
C LYS A 122 -17.47 -2.86 8.93
N ALA A 123 -17.25 -4.15 8.68
CA ALA A 123 -16.12 -4.88 9.25
C ALA A 123 -14.76 -4.30 8.83
N ILE A 124 -14.67 -3.75 7.61
CA ILE A 124 -13.46 -3.05 7.15
C ILE A 124 -13.27 -1.73 7.91
N TYR A 125 -14.32 -0.94 8.12
CA TYR A 125 -14.22 0.31 8.88
C TYR A 125 -13.92 0.07 10.37
N GLU A 126 -14.45 -0.99 10.98
CA GLU A 126 -14.05 -1.41 12.34
C GLU A 126 -12.56 -1.66 12.42
N ARG A 127 -12.01 -2.39 11.45
CA ARG A 127 -10.57 -2.63 11.36
C ARG A 127 -9.79 -1.33 11.17
N LEU A 128 -10.26 -0.43 10.31
CA LEU A 128 -9.62 0.87 10.10
C LEU A 128 -9.61 1.72 11.37
N LEU A 129 -10.65 1.65 12.20
CA LEU A 129 -10.71 2.35 13.48
C LEU A 129 -9.78 1.74 14.55
N THR A 130 -9.34 0.49 14.41
CA THR A 130 -8.25 -0.04 15.26
C THR A 130 -6.88 0.43 14.80
N LEU A 131 -6.69 0.59 13.49
CA LEU A 131 -5.43 1.01 12.87
C LEU A 131 -5.20 2.53 12.92
N ALA A 132 -6.25 3.32 12.75
CA ALA A 132 -6.21 4.78 12.84
C ALA A 132 -7.38 5.29 13.73
N PRO A 133 -7.28 5.12 15.06
CA PRO A 133 -8.37 5.44 15.99
C PRO A 133 -8.85 6.88 15.95
N MET A 134 -8.03 7.80 15.43
CA MET A 134 -8.34 9.23 15.40
C MET A 134 -8.83 9.72 14.04
N ASP A 135 -8.90 8.85 13.02
CA ASP A 135 -9.37 9.21 11.68
C ASP A 135 -10.88 9.52 11.67
N ALA A 136 -11.23 10.74 11.28
CA ALA A 136 -12.61 11.20 11.25
C ALA A 136 -13.39 10.67 10.04
N GLN A 137 -12.72 10.39 8.92
CA GLN A 137 -13.35 9.80 7.74
C GLN A 137 -13.81 8.39 8.08
N TYR A 138 -12.95 7.57 8.71
CA TYR A 138 -13.30 6.19 9.05
C TYR A 138 -14.47 6.11 10.03
N ARG A 139 -14.57 7.06 10.97
CA ARG A 139 -15.75 7.16 11.86
C ARG A 139 -17.02 7.51 11.11
N THR A 140 -16.94 8.45 10.17
CA THR A 140 -18.09 8.86 9.34
C THR A 140 -18.61 7.71 8.50
N GLU A 141 -17.72 6.94 7.88
CA GLU A 141 -18.11 5.80 7.03
C GLU A 141 -18.59 4.58 7.83
N TYR A 142 -18.17 4.44 9.10
CA TYR A 142 -18.62 3.37 9.98
C TYR A 142 -20.09 3.51 10.41
N GLY A 143 -20.56 4.77 10.57
CA GLY A 143 -21.89 5.13 11.06
C GLY A 143 -21.89 5.58 12.51
#